data_AF-A0A7R7AGS5-F1
#
_entry.id   AF-A0A7R7AGS5-F1
#
_cell.length_a   1.000
_cell.length_b   1.000
_cell.length_c   1.000
_cell.angle_alpha   90.00
_cell.angle_beta   90.00
_cell.angle_gamma   90.00
#
_symmetry.space_group_name_H-M   'P 1'
#
loop_
_entity.id
_entity.type
_entity.pdbx_description
1 polymer ?
#
loop_
_entity_poly.entity_id
_entity_poly.type
_entity_poly.pdbx_seq_one_letter_code
_entity_poly.pdbx_strand_id
1 'polypeptide(L)'
;MTEETINLHGTHYTQNKICSEPDEYLRLEAVEQGFALKRLISDKSHLVRSTVARLKYGHEQLATDPNWRVRANVARYCKPRLLIHFINDENHFVRYIVVQRGYHLEHFITDSDEEIADLARYQLQNKR
;
A
#
# COMPACT_ATOMS: atom_id res chain seq x y z
N MET A 1 0.00 32.37 8.44
CA MET A 1 0.14 31.17 7.59
C MET A 1 -1.23 30.88 7.03
N THR A 2 -1.40 30.95 5.71
CA THR A 2 -2.62 30.49 5.03
C THR A 2 -2.70 28.97 5.14
N GLU A 3 -3.87 28.43 5.47
CA GLU A 3 -4.11 26.99 5.44
C GLU A 3 -3.85 26.47 4.02
N GLU A 4 -3.12 25.35 3.89
CA GLU A 4 -2.86 24.74 2.59
C GLU A 4 -4.17 24.25 1.98
N THR A 5 -4.39 24.56 0.69
CA THR A 5 -5.61 24.18 -0.03
C THR A 5 -5.27 23.56 -1.38
N ILE A 6 -6.21 22.79 -1.90
CA ILE A 6 -6.19 22.25 -3.26
C ILE A 6 -7.44 22.74 -4.02
N ASN A 7 -7.31 23.02 -5.31
CA ASN A 7 -8.45 23.32 -6.18
C ASN A 7 -8.76 22.08 -7.02
N LEU A 8 -9.93 21.50 -6.81
CA LEU A 8 -10.45 20.36 -7.58
C LEU A 8 -11.71 20.83 -8.32
N HIS A 9 -11.67 20.77 -9.64
CA HIS A 9 -12.78 21.17 -10.52
C HIS A 9 -13.41 22.53 -10.18
N GLY A 10 -12.59 23.53 -9.82
CA GLY A 10 -13.04 24.88 -9.47
C GLY A 10 -13.42 25.08 -7.99
N THR A 11 -13.41 24.02 -7.19
CA THR A 11 -13.72 24.07 -5.76
C THR A 11 -12.44 24.01 -4.93
N HIS A 12 -12.28 24.97 -4.00
CA HIS A 12 -11.18 24.96 -3.05
C HIS A 12 -11.51 24.06 -1.84
N TYR A 13 -10.56 23.21 -1.50
CA TYR A 13 -10.61 22.29 -0.38
C TYR A 13 -9.47 22.55 0.59
N THR A 14 -9.81 22.70 1.88
CA THR A 14 -8.83 22.53 2.96
C THR A 14 -8.62 21.04 3.24
N GLN A 15 -7.58 20.69 3.98
CA GLN A 15 -7.36 19.31 4.39
C GLN A 15 -8.53 18.75 5.23
N ASN A 16 -9.17 19.58 6.06
CA ASN A 16 -10.36 19.18 6.81
C ASN A 16 -11.55 18.91 5.87
N LYS A 17 -11.81 19.83 4.93
CA LYS A 17 -12.96 19.74 4.02
C LYS A 17 -12.86 18.52 3.11
N ILE A 18 -11.69 18.23 2.54
CA ILE A 18 -11.53 17.05 1.67
C ILE A 18 -11.72 15.74 2.43
N CYS A 19 -11.33 15.66 3.72
CA CYS A 19 -11.52 14.44 4.51
C CYS A 19 -13.01 14.13 4.77
N SER A 20 -13.86 15.16 4.82
CA SER A 20 -15.31 15.02 4.97
C SER A 20 -16.06 14.90 3.63
N GLU A 21 -15.39 15.07 2.49
CA GLU A 21 -16.01 15.02 1.17
C GLU A 21 -16.63 13.64 0.93
N PRO A 22 -17.95 13.51 0.70
CA PRO A 22 -18.57 12.22 0.42
C PRO A 22 -18.03 11.55 -0.84
N ASP A 23 -17.69 12.31 -1.89
CA ASP A 23 -17.20 11.74 -3.14
C ASP A 23 -15.80 11.13 -2.98
N GLU A 24 -15.70 9.81 -3.16
CA GLU A 24 -14.43 9.09 -3.11
C GLU A 24 -13.46 9.54 -4.21
N TYR A 25 -13.96 9.92 -5.39
CA TYR A 25 -13.12 10.35 -6.51
C TYR A 25 -12.37 11.64 -6.18
N LEU A 26 -13.02 12.61 -5.54
CA LEU A 26 -12.37 13.84 -5.10
C LEU A 26 -11.29 13.57 -4.04
N ARG A 27 -11.57 12.66 -3.09
CA ARG A 27 -10.57 12.26 -2.09
C ARG A 27 -9.40 11.50 -2.72
N LEU A 28 -9.66 10.65 -3.72
CA LEU A 28 -8.61 9.99 -4.49
C LEU A 28 -7.74 11.01 -5.24
N GLU A 29 -8.34 11.93 -5.99
CA GLU A 29 -7.62 12.95 -6.74
C GLU A 29 -6.76 13.84 -5.82
N ALA A 30 -7.28 14.19 -4.63
CA ALA A 30 -6.51 14.89 -3.63
C ALA A 30 -5.27 14.08 -3.17
N VAL A 31 -5.44 12.78 -2.88
CA VAL A 31 -4.32 11.91 -2.55
C VAL A 31 -3.34 11.85 -3.71
N GLU A 32 -3.80 11.65 -4.95
CA GLU A 32 -2.94 11.53 -6.14
C GLU A 32 -2.06 12.77 -6.37
N GLN A 33 -2.55 13.95 -5.97
CA GLN A 33 -1.78 15.20 -5.98
C GLN A 33 -0.90 15.41 -4.72
N GLY A 34 -0.87 14.44 -3.81
CA GLY A 34 -0.09 14.50 -2.57
C GLY A 34 -0.72 15.35 -1.46
N PHE A 35 -1.99 15.73 -1.61
CA PHE A 35 -2.69 16.59 -0.65
C PHE A 35 -3.32 15.78 0.49
N ALA A 36 -3.28 16.34 1.70
CA ALA A 36 -3.90 15.78 2.91
C ALA A 36 -3.52 14.32 3.26
N LEU A 37 -2.38 13.79 2.77
CA LEU A 37 -1.97 12.38 2.97
C LEU A 37 -1.97 11.95 4.44
N LYS A 38 -1.51 12.82 5.35
CA LYS A 38 -1.49 12.57 6.80
C LYS A 38 -2.87 12.25 7.38
N ARG A 39 -3.94 12.74 6.77
CA ARG A 39 -5.33 12.50 7.20
C ARG A 39 -5.97 11.38 6.40
N LEU A 40 -5.79 11.40 5.08
CA LEU A 40 -6.39 10.42 4.16
C LEU A 40 -5.74 9.02 4.25
N ILE A 41 -4.62 8.87 4.97
CA ILE A 41 -4.08 7.57 5.36
C ILE A 41 -5.07 6.72 6.18
N SER A 42 -6.00 7.36 6.88
CA SER A 42 -7.06 6.69 7.65
C SER A 42 -8.43 6.83 6.99
N ASP A 43 -8.49 7.11 5.67
CA ASP A 43 -9.75 7.25 4.95
C ASP A 43 -10.61 5.99 5.08
N LYS A 44 -11.93 6.17 5.14
CA LYS A 44 -12.90 5.06 5.18
C LYS A 44 -12.76 4.11 3.99
N SER A 45 -12.36 4.63 2.83
CA SER A 45 -12.14 3.84 1.63
C SER A 45 -10.74 3.21 1.60
N HIS A 46 -10.71 1.90 1.38
CA HIS A 46 -9.46 1.17 1.15
C HIS A 46 -8.79 1.56 -0.18
N LEU A 47 -9.52 2.11 -1.15
CA LEU A 47 -8.96 2.60 -2.42
C LEU A 47 -8.15 3.88 -2.18
N VAL A 48 -8.67 4.80 -1.37
CA VAL A 48 -7.95 6.01 -0.96
C VAL A 48 -6.68 5.63 -0.18
N ARG A 49 -6.79 4.76 0.83
CA ARG A 49 -5.62 4.29 1.60
C ARG A 49 -4.61 3.52 0.74
N SER A 50 -5.07 2.72 -0.22
CA SER A 50 -4.21 2.04 -1.20
C SER A 50 -3.45 3.05 -2.06
N THR A 51 -4.09 4.16 -2.43
CA THR A 51 -3.44 5.26 -3.18
C THR A 51 -2.40 5.97 -2.32
N VAL A 52 -2.68 6.19 -1.03
CA VAL A 52 -1.67 6.71 -0.07
C VAL A 52 -0.45 5.78 0.00
N ALA A 53 -0.68 4.46 0.09
CA ALA A 53 0.40 3.47 0.04
C ALA A 53 1.19 3.52 -1.28
N ARG A 54 0.52 3.69 -2.43
CA ARG A 54 1.18 3.80 -3.74
C ARG A 54 2.10 5.02 -3.82
N LEU A 55 1.75 6.11 -3.13
CA LEU A 55 2.59 7.31 -3.01
C LEU A 55 3.72 7.19 -1.97
N LYS A 56 3.94 5.98 -1.44
CA LYS A 56 5.01 5.68 -0.47
C LYS A 56 4.88 6.44 0.85
N TYR A 57 3.67 6.83 1.22
CA TYR A 57 3.39 7.54 2.47
C TYR A 57 2.83 6.59 3.53
N GLY A 58 3.36 6.70 4.76
CA GLY A 58 2.85 6.01 5.94
C GLY A 58 2.77 4.48 5.86
N HIS A 59 3.72 3.86 5.17
CA HIS A 59 3.80 2.40 5.03
C HIS A 59 3.86 1.66 6.35
N GLU A 60 4.50 2.23 7.37
CA GLU A 60 4.52 1.66 8.73
C GLU A 60 3.11 1.49 9.30
N GLN A 61 2.22 2.48 9.09
CA GLN A 61 0.83 2.41 9.55
C GLN A 61 -0.01 1.47 8.67
N LEU A 62 0.16 1.56 7.35
CA LEU A 62 -0.65 0.80 6.40
C LEU A 62 -0.24 -0.68 6.29
N ALA A 63 0.89 -1.09 6.86
CA ALA A 63 1.32 -2.49 6.88
C ALA A 63 0.35 -3.40 7.64
N THR A 64 -0.42 -2.85 8.58
CA THR A 64 -1.42 -3.59 9.36
C THR A 64 -2.86 -3.28 8.93
N ASP A 65 -3.05 -2.71 7.72
CA ASP A 65 -4.37 -2.36 7.23
C ASP A 65 -5.29 -3.59 7.15
N PRO A 66 -6.58 -3.48 7.56
CA PRO A 66 -7.50 -4.61 7.50
C PRO A 66 -7.77 -5.08 6.07
N ASN A 67 -7.55 -4.25 5.05
CA ASN A 67 -7.73 -4.63 3.66
C ASN A 67 -6.42 -5.11 3.04
N TRP A 68 -6.39 -6.37 2.62
CA TRP A 68 -5.22 -6.98 1.99
C TRP A 68 -4.73 -6.23 0.74
N ARG A 69 -5.59 -5.51 0.00
CA ARG A 69 -5.17 -4.70 -1.17
C ARG A 69 -4.31 -3.51 -0.76
N VAL A 70 -4.57 -2.92 0.40
CA VAL A 70 -3.74 -1.86 0.95
C VAL A 70 -2.39 -2.45 1.36
N ARG A 71 -2.39 -3.56 2.13
CA ARG A 71 -1.17 -4.27 2.52
C ARG A 71 -0.33 -4.72 1.32
N ALA A 72 -0.97 -5.21 0.25
CA ALA A 72 -0.32 -5.56 -1.01
C ALA A 72 0.37 -4.35 -1.66
N ASN A 73 -0.28 -3.18 -1.69
CA ASN A 73 0.35 -1.95 -2.17
C ASN A 73 1.53 -1.53 -1.30
N VAL A 74 1.42 -1.66 0.03
CA VAL A 74 2.55 -1.41 0.93
C VAL A 74 3.69 -2.38 0.61
N ALA A 75 3.44 -3.70 0.59
CA ALA A 75 4.43 -4.72 0.26
C ALA A 75 5.09 -4.48 -1.10
N ARG A 76 4.36 -3.93 -2.08
CA ARG A 76 4.90 -3.61 -3.41
C ARG A 76 5.86 -2.42 -3.40
N TYR A 77 5.55 -1.35 -2.66
CA TYR A 77 6.26 -0.07 -2.77
C TYR A 77 7.13 0.28 -1.56
N CYS A 78 7.07 -0.48 -0.46
CA CYS A 78 7.79 -0.16 0.77
C CYS A 78 9.30 -0.35 0.67
N LYS A 79 10.02 0.28 1.61
CA LYS A 79 11.44 0.02 1.82
C LYS A 79 11.64 -1.46 2.17
N PRO A 80 12.74 -2.11 1.70
CA PRO A 80 12.97 -3.54 1.94
C PRO A 80 12.84 -3.98 3.40
N ARG A 81 13.23 -3.13 4.36
CA ARG A 81 13.11 -3.42 5.81
C ARG A 81 11.68 -3.70 6.29
N LEU A 82 10.66 -3.22 5.58
CA LEU A 82 9.25 -3.43 5.95
C LEU A 82 8.69 -4.74 5.37
N LEU A 83 9.37 -5.39 4.42
CA LEU A 83 8.89 -6.63 3.80
C LEU A 83 8.71 -7.78 4.79
N ILE A 84 9.47 -7.76 5.89
CA ILE A 84 9.36 -8.76 6.95
C ILE A 84 7.95 -8.80 7.58
N HIS A 85 7.19 -7.71 7.56
CA HIS A 85 5.83 -7.69 8.11
C HIS A 85 4.82 -8.50 7.28
N PHE A 86 5.19 -8.87 6.04
CA PHE A 86 4.28 -9.49 5.08
C PHE A 86 4.60 -10.96 4.80
N ILE A 87 5.66 -11.53 5.39
CA ILE A 87 6.07 -12.91 5.08
C ILE A 87 5.01 -13.95 5.50
N ASN A 88 4.28 -13.65 6.58
CA ASN A 88 3.20 -14.49 7.10
C ASN A 88 1.81 -13.88 6.84
N ASP A 89 1.66 -13.00 5.83
CA ASP A 89 0.36 -12.39 5.55
C ASP A 89 -0.67 -13.49 5.23
N GLU A 90 -1.87 -13.37 5.82
CA GLU A 90 -2.97 -14.30 5.60
C GLU A 90 -3.35 -14.41 4.11
N ASN A 91 -3.17 -13.33 3.35
CA ASN A 91 -3.53 -13.27 1.95
C ASN A 91 -2.34 -13.67 1.06
N HIS A 92 -2.52 -14.73 0.27
CA HIS A 92 -1.50 -15.26 -0.63
C HIS A 92 -0.96 -14.20 -1.61
N PHE A 93 -1.79 -13.27 -2.09
CA PHE A 93 -1.31 -12.23 -3.02
C PHE A 93 -0.32 -11.27 -2.38
N VAL A 94 -0.46 -10.99 -1.08
CA VAL A 94 0.50 -10.17 -0.34
C VAL A 94 1.83 -10.92 -0.20
N ARG A 95 1.79 -12.20 0.19
CA ARG A 95 2.97 -13.08 0.26
C ARG A 95 3.67 -13.22 -1.10
N TYR A 96 2.90 -13.40 -2.17
CA TYR A 96 3.39 -13.46 -3.54
C TYR A 96 4.19 -12.21 -3.92
N ILE A 97 3.74 -11.00 -3.55
CA ILE A 97 4.49 -9.76 -3.79
C ILE A 97 5.84 -9.76 -3.06
N VAL A 98 5.92 -10.32 -1.84
CA VAL A 98 7.19 -10.45 -1.11
C VAL A 98 8.17 -11.34 -1.87
N VAL A 99 7.70 -12.48 -2.38
CA VAL A 99 8.48 -13.40 -3.20
C VAL A 99 8.87 -12.78 -4.53
N GLN A 100 7.97 -12.09 -5.21
CA GLN A 100 8.28 -11.33 -6.43
C GLN A 100 9.40 -10.31 -6.22
N ARG A 101 9.49 -9.72 -5.02
CA ARG A 101 10.56 -8.79 -4.64
C ARG A 101 11.86 -9.49 -4.20
N GLY A 102 11.93 -10.81 -4.26
CA GLY A 102 13.13 -11.57 -3.94
C GLY A 102 13.47 -11.61 -2.45
N TYR A 103 12.52 -11.28 -1.57
CA TYR A 103 12.77 -11.14 -0.14
C TYR A 103 12.43 -12.43 0.62
N HIS A 104 13.35 -12.86 1.49
CA HIS A 104 13.17 -14.01 2.38
C HIS A 104 12.69 -15.31 1.71
N LEU A 105 13.17 -15.56 0.48
CA LEU A 105 12.70 -16.66 -0.39
C LEU A 105 12.72 -18.05 0.27
N GLU A 106 13.72 -18.33 1.11
CA GLU A 106 13.83 -19.59 1.90
C GLU A 106 12.57 -19.89 2.74
N HIS A 107 11.84 -18.87 3.19
CA HIS A 107 10.60 -19.07 3.97
C HIS A 107 9.43 -19.55 3.11
N PHE A 108 9.46 -19.22 1.82
CA PHE A 108 8.35 -19.45 0.91
C PHE A 108 8.47 -20.75 0.11
N ILE A 109 9.60 -21.47 0.18
CA ILE A 109 9.78 -22.73 -0.57
C ILE A 109 8.80 -23.84 -0.18
N THR A 110 8.10 -23.68 0.94
CA THR A 110 7.02 -24.54 1.43
C THR A 110 5.74 -23.74 1.71
N ASP A 111 5.53 -22.60 1.02
CA ASP A 111 4.27 -21.85 1.13
C ASP A 111 3.08 -22.77 0.79
N SER A 112 1.93 -22.53 1.41
CA SER A 112 0.72 -23.32 1.16
C SER A 112 0.14 -23.07 -0.24
N ASP A 113 0.52 -21.96 -0.88
CA ASP A 113 0.26 -21.66 -2.27
C ASP A 113 1.43 -22.14 -3.15
N GLU A 114 1.17 -23.12 -4.01
CA GLU A 114 2.20 -23.75 -4.84
C GLU A 114 2.86 -22.78 -5.81
N GLU A 115 2.14 -21.76 -6.32
CA GLU A 115 2.71 -20.77 -7.23
C GLU A 115 3.77 -19.92 -6.51
N ILE A 116 3.52 -19.60 -5.23
CA ILE A 116 4.47 -18.88 -4.38
C ILE A 116 5.69 -19.75 -4.11
N ALA A 117 5.49 -21.03 -3.79
CA ALA A 117 6.57 -21.96 -3.49
C ALA A 117 7.46 -22.22 -4.71
N ASP A 118 6.86 -22.44 -5.88
CA ASP A 118 7.59 -22.58 -7.14
C ASP A 118 8.37 -21.34 -7.52
N LEU A 119 7.76 -20.15 -7.39
CA LEU A 119 8.45 -18.90 -7.68
C LEU A 119 9.65 -18.68 -6.74
N ALA A 120 9.50 -19.02 -5.45
CA ALA A 120 10.58 -18.91 -4.48
C ALA A 120 11.75 -19.86 -4.82
N ARG A 121 11.46 -21.13 -5.12
CA ARG A 121 12.46 -22.13 -5.55
C ARG A 121 13.16 -21.70 -6.84
N TYR A 122 12.39 -21.23 -7.82
CA TYR A 122 12.92 -20.73 -9.08
C TYR A 122 13.87 -19.54 -8.87
N GLN A 123 13.48 -18.53 -8.07
CA GLN A 123 14.33 -17.37 -7.84
C GLN A 123 15.61 -17.72 -7.05
N LEU A 124 15.55 -18.65 -6.09
CA LEU A 124 16.74 -19.11 -5.36
C LEU A 124 17.75 -19.79 -6.29
N GLN A 125 17.29 -20.62 -7.23
CA GLN A 125 18.16 -21.28 -8.20
C GLN A 125 18.84 -20.30 -9.16
N ASN A 126 18.18 -19.19 -9.48
CA ASN A 126 18.63 -18.21 -10.46
C ASN A 126 19.34 -16.97 -9.86
N LYS A 127 19.51 -16.91 -8.53
CA LYS A 127 20.15 -15.78 -7.82
C LYS A 127 21.69 -15.74 -7.90
N ARG A 128 22.28 -16.29 -8.97
CA ARG A 128 23.74 -16.31 -9.18
C ARG A 128 24.31 -14.92 -9.44
#